data_AF-A0A1V3XVV3-F1
#
_entry.id   AF-A0A1V3XVV3-F1
#
_cell.length_a   1.000
_cell.length_b   1.000
_cell.length_c   1.000
_cell.angle_alpha   90.00
_cell.angle_beta   90.00
_cell.angle_gamma   90.00
#
_symmetry.space_group_name_H-M   'P 1'
#
loop_
_entity.id
_entity.type
_entity.pdbx_description
1 polymer ?
#
loop_
_entity_poly.entity_id
_entity_poly.type
_entity_poly.pdbx_seq_one_letter_code
_entity_poly.pdbx_strand_id
1 'polypeptide(L)'
;MYATGFHVTDSYTYVQIKGRHGEDLVDRWNREGIAAHRGITVAEMPNLFFLLGPNTGLGHNSVVFMIESQIHYVADAIAKCDKRGAQALAPTRAAQDRFNDELQRKLASSVWNSGGCSSWYLDEHGKNTVLWGGYTWQYWRATRSVKTDEYQFLGSVTDRRRTGRLSRRRRNSYSDGRGLAIAPARRATRKHNLLCCAGLSDPRGSV
;
A
#
# COMPACT_ATOMS: atom_id res chain seq x y z
N MET A 1 19.55 11.08 34.05
CA MET A 1 18.41 11.61 33.27
C MET A 1 18.77 11.46 31.80
N TYR A 2 17.93 10.78 31.01
CA TYR A 2 18.17 10.57 29.57
C TYR A 2 17.20 11.43 28.75
N ALA A 3 17.73 12.29 27.89
CA ALA A 3 16.99 13.18 26.99
C ALA A 3 17.45 12.95 25.55
N THR A 4 17.31 11.71 25.06
CA THR A 4 17.89 11.22 23.81
C THR A 4 17.05 11.51 22.55
N GLY A 5 15.89 12.15 22.70
CA GLY A 5 14.97 12.40 21.58
C GLY A 5 14.19 11.16 21.15
N PHE A 6 13.69 11.16 19.91
CA PHE A 6 12.85 10.10 19.35
C PHE A 6 13.24 9.74 17.92
N HIS A 7 13.09 8.46 17.59
CA HIS A 7 13.21 7.95 16.23
C HIS A 7 11.84 8.00 15.53
N VAL A 8 11.63 8.99 14.67
CA VAL A 8 10.29 9.27 14.09
C VAL A 8 9.97 8.34 12.92
N THR A 9 10.96 7.99 12.10
CA THR A 9 10.79 7.10 10.93
C THR A 9 10.74 5.62 11.30
N ASP A 10 11.35 5.23 12.41
CA ASP A 10 11.53 3.81 12.78
C ASP A 10 10.23 3.20 13.33
N SER A 11 9.25 4.04 13.68
CA SER A 11 7.94 3.62 14.22
C SER A 11 7.22 2.62 13.30
N TYR A 12 7.45 2.71 11.99
CA TYR A 12 6.85 1.81 11.02
C TYR A 12 7.49 0.42 10.96
N THR A 13 8.75 0.29 11.39
CA THR A 13 9.48 -0.99 11.35
C THR A 13 8.96 -2.00 12.39
N TYR A 14 8.24 -1.52 13.40
CA TYR A 14 7.66 -2.35 14.45
C TYR A 14 6.28 -2.94 14.11
N VAL A 15 5.66 -2.53 13.00
CA VAL A 15 4.35 -3.02 12.55
C VAL A 15 4.48 -3.80 11.25
N GLN A 16 4.14 -5.09 11.30
CA GLN A 16 4.13 -5.95 10.12
C GLN A 16 2.87 -5.70 9.29
N ILE A 17 2.98 -4.80 8.31
CA ILE A 17 1.88 -4.45 7.42
C ILE A 17 2.09 -5.14 6.07
N LYS A 18 1.22 -6.11 5.75
CA LYS A 18 1.19 -6.79 4.46
C LYS A 18 0.10 -6.21 3.57
N GLY A 19 0.49 -5.81 2.37
CA GLY A 19 -0.39 -5.31 1.33
C GLY A 19 -0.96 -6.40 0.44
N ARG A 20 -1.43 -5.96 -0.72
CA ARG A 20 -1.88 -6.86 -1.78
C ARG A 20 -0.72 -7.75 -2.23
N HIS A 21 -1.03 -8.99 -2.60
CA HIS A 21 -0.04 -9.99 -3.03
C HIS A 21 1.00 -10.40 -1.97
N GLY A 22 0.77 -10.04 -0.69
CA GLY A 22 1.65 -10.43 0.42
C GLY A 22 2.90 -9.56 0.56
N GLU A 23 3.01 -8.46 -0.20
CA GLU A 23 4.16 -7.56 -0.11
C GLU A 23 4.17 -6.81 1.23
N ASP A 24 5.33 -6.74 1.87
CA ASP A 24 5.53 -5.99 3.09
C ASP A 24 5.73 -4.50 2.82
N LEU A 25 5.08 -3.64 3.62
CA LEU A 25 5.21 -2.19 3.50
C LEU A 25 6.63 -1.70 3.85
N VAL A 26 7.24 -2.25 4.90
CA VAL A 26 8.57 -1.86 5.36
C VAL A 26 9.61 -2.28 4.34
N ASP A 27 9.54 -3.51 3.82
CA ASP A 27 10.45 -3.97 2.75
C ASP A 27 10.32 -3.08 1.50
N ARG A 28 9.11 -2.65 1.15
CA ARG A 28 8.89 -1.73 0.04
C ARG A 28 9.49 -0.36 0.31
N TRP A 29 9.26 0.22 1.49
CA TRP A 29 9.82 1.53 1.84
C TRP A 29 11.35 1.51 1.95
N ASN A 30 11.95 0.40 2.39
CA ASN A 30 13.40 0.22 2.37
C ASN A 30 13.96 0.18 0.94
N ARG A 31 13.22 -0.38 -0.01
CA ARG A 31 13.66 -0.51 -1.41
C ARG A 31 13.40 0.74 -2.25
N GLU A 32 12.26 1.38 -2.07
CA GLU A 32 11.76 2.46 -2.96
C GLU A 32 11.75 3.85 -2.28
N GLY A 33 12.02 3.90 -0.98
CA GLY A 33 11.86 5.08 -0.15
C GLY A 33 10.45 5.22 0.42
N ILE A 34 10.34 5.93 1.54
CA ILE A 34 9.06 6.18 2.21
C ILE A 34 8.18 7.08 1.35
N ALA A 35 6.98 6.60 1.04
CA ALA A 35 6.00 7.34 0.26
C ALA A 35 4.57 6.99 0.68
N ALA A 36 3.72 8.01 0.70
CA ALA A 36 2.29 7.88 0.96
C ALA A 36 1.50 8.93 0.17
N HIS A 37 0.28 8.62 -0.24
CA HIS A 37 -0.64 9.56 -0.86
C HIS A 37 -1.32 10.42 0.20
N ARG A 38 -1.12 11.74 0.12
CA ARG A 38 -1.53 12.74 1.13
C ARG A 38 -0.98 12.46 2.55
N GLY A 39 -0.03 11.54 2.69
CA GLY A 39 0.42 11.07 4.00
C GLY A 39 -0.63 10.29 4.80
N ILE A 40 -1.70 9.84 4.13
CA ILE A 40 -2.83 9.14 4.76
C ILE A 40 -2.95 7.72 4.22
N THR A 41 -2.88 7.53 2.90
CA THR A 41 -3.11 6.21 2.27
C THR A 41 -1.91 5.77 1.46
N VAL A 42 -1.68 4.47 1.31
CA VAL A 42 -0.54 3.93 0.52
C VAL A 42 -1.05 3.06 -0.62
N ALA A 43 -0.46 3.20 -1.81
CA ALA A 43 -0.81 2.41 -2.99
C ALA A 43 -0.57 0.92 -2.73
N GLU A 44 -1.45 0.07 -3.27
CA GLU A 44 -1.46 -1.38 -3.05
C GLU A 44 -1.59 -1.84 -1.56
N MET A 45 -1.93 -0.92 -0.65
CA MET A 45 -2.26 -1.18 0.75
C MET A 45 -3.74 -0.83 1.00
N PRO A 46 -4.68 -1.69 0.57
CA PRO A 46 -6.10 -1.41 0.67
C PRO A 46 -6.57 -1.30 2.13
N ASN A 47 -7.45 -0.32 2.40
CA ASN A 47 -8.00 -0.03 3.73
C ASN A 47 -6.97 0.30 4.83
N LEU A 48 -5.75 0.68 4.45
CA LEU A 48 -4.75 1.20 5.37
C LEU A 48 -4.79 2.73 5.39
N PHE A 49 -4.93 3.29 6.58
CA PHE A 49 -4.92 4.73 6.82
C PHE A 49 -3.91 5.09 7.92
N PHE A 50 -3.08 6.09 7.66
CA PHE A 50 -2.20 6.69 8.63
C PHE A 50 -2.76 8.03 9.08
N LEU A 51 -2.70 8.27 10.39
CA LEU A 51 -2.81 9.60 10.99
C LEU A 51 -1.39 10.02 11.36
N LEU A 52 -1.01 11.24 10.96
CA LEU A 52 0.37 11.69 10.97
C LEU A 52 1.34 10.73 10.25
N GLY A 53 0.93 10.25 9.08
CA GLY A 53 1.80 9.45 8.23
C GLY A 53 2.95 10.26 7.62
N PRO A 54 3.74 9.62 6.74
CA PRO A 54 4.85 10.27 6.06
C PRO A 54 4.42 11.55 5.36
N ASN A 55 5.31 12.54 5.27
CA ASN A 55 5.08 13.83 4.62
C ASN A 55 4.04 14.74 5.28
N THR A 56 3.70 14.54 6.56
CA THR A 56 2.68 15.35 7.26
C THR A 56 3.18 16.03 8.53
N GLY A 57 4.45 15.82 8.89
CA GLY A 57 5.09 16.50 10.02
C GLY A 57 5.14 18.02 9.81
N LEU A 58 5.01 18.76 10.91
CA LEU A 58 5.06 20.22 10.92
C LEU A 58 6.12 20.68 11.92
N GLY A 59 6.91 21.68 11.54
CA GLY A 59 7.92 22.30 12.43
C GLY A 59 7.43 23.53 13.21
N HIS A 60 6.29 24.13 12.84
CA HIS A 60 5.90 25.46 13.32
C HIS A 60 4.38 25.67 13.46
N ASN A 61 3.56 24.65 13.15
CA ASN A 61 2.10 24.73 13.18
C ASN A 61 1.52 23.58 14.02
N SER A 62 0.26 23.73 14.43
CA SER A 62 -0.43 22.70 15.21
C SER A 62 -0.60 21.40 14.42
N VAL A 63 -0.04 20.32 14.95
CA VAL A 63 -0.20 18.96 14.42
C VAL A 63 -1.64 18.45 14.53
N VAL A 64 -2.41 18.96 15.51
CA VAL A 64 -3.82 18.62 15.71
C VAL A 64 -4.65 18.99 14.48
N PHE A 65 -4.37 20.14 13.86
CA PHE A 65 -5.04 20.56 12.63
C PHE A 65 -4.83 19.58 11.47
N MET A 66 -3.63 18.98 11.37
CA MET A 66 -3.36 17.94 10.38
C MET A 66 -4.17 16.69 10.66
N ILE A 67 -4.21 16.25 11.93
CA ILE A 67 -4.99 15.07 12.35
C ILE A 67 -6.48 15.26 12.04
N GLU A 68 -7.08 16.40 12.40
CA GLU A 68 -8.48 16.69 12.13
C GLU A 68 -8.79 16.66 10.63
N SER A 69 -7.90 17.24 9.83
CA SER A 69 -7.99 17.22 8.36
C SER A 69 -7.89 15.81 7.80
N GLN A 70 -7.06 14.94 8.40
CA GLN A 70 -6.91 13.54 8.03
C GLN A 70 -8.14 12.72 8.43
N ILE A 71 -8.67 12.89 9.63
CA ILE A 71 -9.86 12.19 10.12
C ILE A 71 -11.05 12.48 9.20
N HIS A 72 -11.28 13.74 8.83
CA HIS A 72 -12.32 14.10 7.87
C HIS A 72 -12.14 13.40 6.51
N TYR A 73 -10.91 13.35 6.01
CA TYR A 73 -10.60 12.70 4.75
C TYR A 73 -10.82 11.17 4.80
N VAL A 74 -10.43 10.53 5.90
CA VAL A 74 -10.64 9.09 6.15
C VAL A 74 -12.14 8.78 6.23
N ALA A 75 -12.92 9.60 6.94
CA ALA A 75 -14.37 9.43 7.02
C ALA A 75 -15.04 9.54 5.63
N ASP A 76 -14.63 10.52 4.81
CA ASP A 76 -15.13 10.66 3.43
C ASP A 76 -14.70 9.49 2.54
N ALA A 77 -13.50 8.93 2.72
CA ALA A 77 -13.04 7.72 2.02
C ALA A 77 -13.93 6.51 2.32
N ILE A 78 -14.19 6.26 3.61
CA ILE A 78 -15.05 5.16 4.06
C ILE A 78 -16.46 5.34 3.50
N ALA A 79 -17.06 6.52 3.66
CA ALA A 79 -18.40 6.82 3.13
C ALA A 79 -18.51 6.62 1.61
N LYS A 80 -17.45 6.96 0.84
CA LYS A 80 -17.40 6.72 -0.61
C LYS A 80 -17.23 5.25 -0.97
N CYS A 81 -16.49 4.49 -0.17
CA CYS A 81 -16.38 3.04 -0.32
C CYS A 81 -17.75 2.38 -0.15
N ASP A 82 -18.44 2.73 0.93
CA ASP A 82 -19.77 2.22 1.28
C ASP A 82 -20.81 2.57 0.20
N LYS A 83 -20.84 3.83 -0.23
CA LYS A 83 -21.75 4.30 -1.30
C LYS A 83 -21.56 3.56 -2.61
N ARG A 84 -20.33 3.09 -2.90
CA ARG A 84 -20.01 2.32 -4.12
C ARG A 84 -20.21 0.82 -3.95
N GLY A 85 -20.56 0.34 -2.75
CA GLY A 85 -20.62 -1.07 -2.41
C GLY A 85 -19.27 -1.78 -2.65
N ALA A 86 -18.17 -1.04 -2.48
CA ALA A 86 -16.81 -1.57 -2.56
C ALA A 86 -16.38 -2.10 -1.19
N GLN A 87 -15.52 -3.11 -1.18
CA GLN A 87 -15.00 -3.71 0.06
C GLN A 87 -13.73 -3.01 0.53
N ALA A 88 -12.99 -2.40 -0.40
CA ALA A 88 -11.82 -1.65 -0.07
C ALA A 88 -11.53 -0.53 -1.07
N LEU A 89 -10.72 0.42 -0.64
CA LEU A 89 -10.10 1.41 -1.51
C LEU A 89 -8.59 1.48 -1.27
N ALA A 90 -7.86 1.82 -2.33
CA ALA A 90 -6.45 2.18 -2.28
C ALA A 90 -6.19 3.29 -3.30
N PRO A 91 -5.25 4.21 -3.05
CA PRO A 91 -4.81 5.14 -4.08
C PRO A 91 -4.13 4.38 -5.21
N THR A 92 -4.23 4.90 -6.42
CA THR A 92 -3.44 4.41 -7.56
C THR A 92 -1.98 4.80 -7.38
N ARG A 93 -1.05 3.95 -7.86
CA ARG A 93 0.39 4.24 -7.83
C ARG A 93 0.72 5.58 -8.48
N ALA A 94 0.14 5.85 -9.65
CA ALA A 94 0.33 7.12 -10.35
C ALA A 94 -0.14 8.36 -9.56
N ALA A 95 -1.23 8.25 -8.79
CA ALA A 95 -1.68 9.37 -7.95
C ALA A 95 -0.74 9.61 -6.77
N GLN A 96 -0.28 8.53 -6.13
CA GLN A 96 0.70 8.60 -5.05
C GLN A 96 2.01 9.22 -5.55
N ASP A 97 2.56 8.73 -6.65
CA ASP A 97 3.85 9.18 -7.19
C ASP A 97 3.77 10.65 -7.58
N ARG A 98 2.73 11.07 -8.33
CA ARG A 98 2.50 12.47 -8.69
C ARG A 98 2.48 13.38 -7.46
N PHE A 99 1.76 12.98 -6.41
CA PHE A 99 1.68 13.76 -5.17
C PHE A 99 3.04 13.88 -4.48
N ASN A 100 3.79 12.79 -4.39
CA ASN A 100 5.10 12.79 -3.74
C ASN A 100 6.09 13.63 -4.56
N ASP A 101 6.08 13.53 -5.88
CA ASP A 101 6.95 14.32 -6.75
C ASP A 101 6.64 15.83 -6.65
N GLU A 102 5.36 16.21 -6.64
CA GLU A 102 4.94 17.58 -6.42
C GLU A 102 5.39 18.11 -5.05
N LEU A 103 5.28 17.28 -4.01
CA LEU A 103 5.70 17.66 -2.68
C LEU A 103 7.21 17.81 -2.58
N GLN A 104 7.98 16.88 -3.13
CA GLN A 104 9.44 16.97 -3.11
C GLN A 104 9.95 18.19 -3.87
N ARG A 105 9.33 18.55 -5.00
CA ARG A 105 9.65 19.81 -5.69
C ARG A 105 9.43 21.04 -4.82
N LYS A 106 8.38 21.07 -4.00
CA LYS A 106 8.12 22.18 -3.06
C LYS A 106 9.10 22.18 -1.89
N LEU A 107 9.43 21.00 -1.37
CA LEU A 107 10.38 20.84 -0.27
C LEU A 107 11.81 21.22 -0.68
N ALA A 108 12.20 20.96 -1.93
CA ALA A 108 13.53 21.27 -2.45
C ALA A 108 13.92 22.74 -2.28
N SER A 109 12.97 23.68 -2.46
CA SER A 109 13.20 25.12 -2.27
C SER A 109 12.93 25.61 -0.85
N SER A 110 12.58 24.73 0.09
CA SER A 110 12.21 25.11 1.46
C SER A 110 13.43 25.17 2.38
N VAL A 111 13.36 25.98 3.43
CA VAL A 111 14.40 26.11 4.46
C VAL A 111 14.71 24.79 5.19
N TRP A 112 13.82 23.80 5.08
CA TRP A 112 14.01 22.47 5.68
C TRP A 112 14.97 21.59 4.87
N ASN A 113 15.20 21.92 3.60
CA ASN A 113 16.16 21.26 2.73
C ASN A 113 17.32 22.19 2.30
N SER A 114 17.13 23.52 2.40
CA SER A 114 18.14 24.53 2.08
C SER A 114 18.77 25.06 3.37
N GLY A 115 20.04 24.69 3.61
CA GLY A 115 20.76 25.09 4.83
C GLY A 115 22.05 24.31 5.13
N GLY A 116 22.41 23.28 4.36
CA GLY A 116 23.71 22.59 4.48
C GLY A 116 23.89 21.71 5.74
N CYS A 117 22.95 21.74 6.68
CA CYS A 117 22.91 20.80 7.81
C CYS A 117 22.12 19.55 7.42
N SER A 118 22.73 18.38 7.64
CA SER A 118 22.08 17.07 7.63
C SER A 118 21.01 17.03 8.73
N SER A 119 19.81 17.51 8.42
CA SER A 119 18.69 17.47 9.36
C SER A 119 18.13 16.04 9.42
N TRP A 120 17.58 15.66 10.58
CA TRP A 120 16.95 14.35 10.81
C TRP A 120 15.76 14.04 9.89
N TYR A 121 15.34 15.00 9.06
CA TYR A 121 14.24 14.86 8.11
C TYR A 121 14.63 14.21 6.78
N LEU A 122 15.93 14.19 6.46
CA LEU A 122 16.46 13.69 5.20
C LEU A 122 16.78 12.20 5.34
N ASP A 123 16.28 11.38 4.42
CA ASP A 123 16.70 9.98 4.29
C ASP A 123 18.12 9.87 3.69
N GLU A 124 18.63 8.64 3.56
CA GLU A 124 19.95 8.34 2.97
C GLU A 124 20.10 8.84 1.53
N HIS A 125 18.99 9.19 0.86
CA HIS A 125 18.95 9.76 -0.49
C HIS A 125 18.72 11.28 -0.50
N GLY A 126 18.76 11.94 0.65
CA GLY A 126 18.55 13.38 0.77
C GLY A 126 17.09 13.81 0.54
N LYS A 127 16.13 12.89 0.62
CA LYS A 127 14.71 13.16 0.43
C LYS A 127 14.04 13.39 1.78
N ASN A 128 13.27 14.47 1.86
CA ASN A 128 12.51 14.78 3.07
C ASN A 128 11.18 14.05 3.02
N THR A 129 11.07 12.95 3.76
CA THR A 129 9.88 12.08 3.80
C THR A 129 9.02 12.30 5.04
N VAL A 130 9.43 13.24 5.91
CA VAL A 130 8.81 13.48 7.21
C VAL A 130 7.92 14.72 7.17
N LEU A 131 8.38 15.81 6.55
CA LEU A 131 7.73 17.12 6.65
C LEU A 131 6.73 17.41 5.53
N TRP A 132 5.69 18.16 5.89
CA TRP A 132 4.84 18.83 4.93
C TRP A 132 5.48 20.14 4.47
N GLY A 133 5.75 20.26 3.17
CA GLY A 133 6.43 21.42 2.57
C GLY A 133 5.54 22.60 2.17
N GLY A 134 4.26 22.61 2.58
CA GLY A 134 3.31 23.67 2.23
C GLY A 134 2.66 24.32 3.44
N TYR A 135 1.78 25.28 3.20
CA TYR A 135 0.93 25.83 4.26
C TYR A 135 -0.14 24.82 4.70
N THR A 136 -0.56 24.88 5.97
CA THR A 136 -1.59 23.97 6.53
C THR A 136 -2.94 24.12 5.83
N TRP A 137 -3.34 25.33 5.43
CA TRP A 137 -4.57 25.53 4.67
C TRP A 137 -4.56 24.84 3.30
N GLN A 138 -3.38 24.67 2.67
CA GLN A 138 -3.25 23.92 1.42
C GLN A 138 -3.50 22.44 1.67
N TYR A 139 -2.98 21.92 2.79
CA TYR A 139 -3.22 20.54 3.20
C TYR A 139 -4.71 20.31 3.47
N TRP A 140 -5.34 21.15 4.30
CA TRP A 140 -6.78 21.11 4.56
C TRP A 140 -7.62 21.15 3.28
N ARG A 141 -7.27 22.02 2.33
CA ARG A 141 -7.95 22.07 1.02
C ARG A 141 -7.76 20.77 0.24
N ALA A 142 -6.55 20.21 0.25
CA ALA A 142 -6.22 18.97 -0.45
C ALA A 142 -6.88 17.73 0.16
N THR A 143 -7.21 17.76 1.46
CA THR A 143 -7.86 16.69 2.21
C THR A 143 -9.34 16.97 2.52
N ARG A 144 -9.95 17.99 1.91
CA ARG A 144 -11.37 18.30 2.12
C ARG A 144 -12.30 17.21 1.59
N SER A 145 -11.90 16.50 0.54
CA SER A 145 -12.65 15.38 0.00
C SER A 145 -11.77 14.47 -0.87
N VAL A 146 -12.03 13.18 -0.80
CA VAL A 146 -11.36 12.11 -1.56
C VAL A 146 -11.70 12.22 -3.05
N LYS A 147 -10.67 12.43 -3.87
CA LYS A 147 -10.81 12.46 -5.32
C LYS A 147 -10.93 11.05 -5.87
N THR A 148 -12.13 10.62 -6.28
CA THR A 148 -12.38 9.21 -6.60
C THR A 148 -11.64 8.70 -7.83
N ASP A 149 -11.15 9.60 -8.69
CA ASP A 149 -10.26 9.34 -9.83
C ASP A 149 -8.84 8.98 -9.41
N GLU A 150 -8.39 9.41 -8.21
CA GLU A 150 -7.09 9.04 -7.66
C GLU A 150 -7.10 7.63 -7.02
N TYR A 151 -8.28 7.03 -6.84
CA TYR A 151 -8.48 5.79 -6.08
C TYR A 151 -9.06 4.64 -6.91
N GLN A 152 -8.56 3.45 -6.63
CA GLN A 152 -9.16 2.19 -7.07
C GLN A 152 -10.06 1.62 -5.97
N PHE A 153 -11.28 1.22 -6.35
CA PHE A 153 -12.26 0.59 -5.47
C PHE A 153 -12.32 -0.91 -5.76
N LEU A 154 -12.02 -1.73 -4.76
CA LEU A 154 -11.90 -3.18 -4.86
C LEU A 154 -13.16 -3.87 -4.34
N GLY A 155 -13.48 -5.05 -4.89
CA GLY A 155 -14.61 -5.87 -4.43
C GLY A 155 -16.00 -5.27 -4.72
N SER A 156 -16.08 -4.25 -5.57
CA SER A 156 -17.35 -3.61 -5.94
C SER A 156 -18.27 -4.57 -6.70
N VAL A 157 -19.58 -4.39 -6.55
CA VAL A 157 -20.62 -5.16 -7.26
C VAL A 157 -20.42 -5.11 -8.79
N THR A 158 -19.88 -4.00 -9.30
CA THR A 158 -19.56 -3.79 -10.72
C THR A 158 -18.42 -4.69 -11.20
N ASP A 159 -17.40 -4.91 -10.36
CA ASP A 159 -16.27 -5.79 -10.67
C ASP A 159 -16.70 -7.26 -10.79
N ARG A 160 -17.61 -7.70 -9.90
CA ARG A 160 -18.26 -9.02 -9.98
C ARG A 160 -19.04 -9.24 -11.28
N ARG A 161 -19.70 -8.21 -11.81
CA ARG A 161 -20.43 -8.30 -13.10
C ARG A 161 -19.47 -8.42 -14.29
N ARG A 162 -18.30 -7.78 -14.25
CA ARG A 162 -17.31 -7.81 -15.34
C ARG A 162 -16.56 -9.15 -15.41
N THR A 163 -16.15 -9.69 -14.26
CA THR A 163 -15.58 -11.05 -14.15
C THR A 163 -16.62 -12.14 -14.48
N GLY A 164 -17.88 -11.98 -14.05
CA GLY A 164 -18.99 -12.84 -14.44
C GLY A 164 -19.25 -12.87 -15.94
N ARG A 165 -19.17 -11.71 -16.63
CA ARG A 165 -19.38 -11.63 -18.09
C ARG A 165 -18.23 -12.26 -18.89
N LEU A 166 -16.97 -12.11 -18.44
CA LEU A 166 -15.80 -12.72 -19.08
C LEU A 166 -15.79 -14.25 -18.94
N SER A 167 -16.13 -14.78 -17.76
CA SER A 167 -16.20 -16.24 -17.53
C SER A 167 -17.36 -16.90 -18.30
N ARG A 168 -18.47 -16.20 -18.50
CA ARG A 168 -19.62 -16.68 -19.28
C ARG A 168 -19.33 -16.67 -20.79
N ARG A 169 -18.58 -15.67 -21.28
CA ARG A 169 -18.12 -15.60 -22.67
C ARG A 169 -17.11 -16.71 -23.01
N ARG A 170 -16.20 -17.05 -22.08
CA ARG A 170 -15.29 -18.20 -22.22
C ARG A 170 -16.00 -19.56 -22.18
N ARG A 171 -17.12 -19.68 -21.45
CA ARG A 171 -17.94 -20.90 -21.44
C ARG A 171 -18.68 -21.11 -22.76
N ASN A 172 -19.18 -20.04 -23.38
CA ASN A 172 -19.89 -20.11 -24.66
C ASN A 172 -18.98 -20.36 -25.88
N SER A 173 -17.67 -20.18 -25.76
CA SER A 173 -16.71 -20.45 -26.84
C SER A 173 -16.20 -21.90 -26.87
N TYR A 174 -16.60 -22.75 -25.92
CA TYR A 174 -16.24 -24.18 -25.90
C TYR A 174 -17.33 -25.08 -26.52
N SER A 175 -18.50 -24.53 -26.89
CA SER A 175 -19.64 -25.32 -27.38
C SER A 175 -19.83 -25.28 -28.90
N ASP A 176 -18.86 -24.78 -29.67
CA ASP A 176 -18.96 -24.71 -31.14
C ASP A 176 -17.70 -25.29 -31.78
N GLY A 177 -17.64 -26.62 -31.79
CA GLY A 177 -16.49 -27.38 -32.26
C GLY A 177 -16.82 -28.86 -32.34
N ARG A 178 -17.28 -29.26 -33.53
CA ARG A 178 -17.53 -30.62 -34.04
C ARG A 178 -16.79 -31.77 -33.34
N GLY A 179 -17.54 -32.84 -33.12
CA GLY A 179 -17.15 -33.97 -32.29
C GLY A 179 -15.95 -34.78 -32.76
N LEU A 180 -15.29 -35.37 -31.77
CA LEU A 180 -14.63 -36.66 -31.91
C LEU A 180 -14.81 -37.39 -30.57
N ALA A 181 -15.51 -38.51 -30.63
CA ALA A 181 -15.70 -39.41 -29.50
C ALA A 181 -14.35 -40.01 -29.08
N ILE A 182 -14.01 -39.92 -27.79
CA ILE A 182 -12.98 -40.76 -27.19
C ILE A 182 -13.55 -41.37 -25.90
N ALA A 183 -13.50 -42.70 -25.85
CA ALA A 183 -14.08 -43.60 -24.86
C ALA A 183 -13.52 -43.42 -23.42
N PRO A 184 -14.24 -43.90 -22.38
CA PRO A 184 -13.80 -43.75 -21.00
C PRO A 184 -12.67 -44.74 -20.67
N ALA A 185 -11.54 -44.22 -20.17
CA ALA A 185 -10.47 -45.03 -19.62
C ALA A 185 -10.86 -45.61 -18.25
N ARG A 186 -10.68 -46.92 -18.13
CA ARG A 186 -11.05 -47.75 -16.99
C ARG A 186 -10.22 -47.43 -15.75
N ARG A 187 -10.91 -47.51 -14.61
CA ARG A 187 -10.42 -47.52 -13.24
C ARG A 187 -9.40 -48.65 -13.04
N ALA A 188 -8.19 -48.33 -12.60
CA ALA A 188 -7.21 -49.31 -12.11
C ALA A 188 -6.92 -49.06 -10.62
N THR A 189 -7.50 -49.92 -9.79
CA THR A 189 -7.08 -50.16 -8.40
C THR A 189 -5.95 -51.17 -8.38
N ARG A 190 -4.83 -50.89 -7.71
CA ARG A 190 -4.10 -51.90 -6.93
C ARG A 190 -3.15 -51.28 -5.90
N LYS A 191 -3.04 -52.04 -4.81
CA LYS A 191 -2.48 -51.78 -3.49
C LYS A 191 -1.04 -52.33 -3.39
N HIS A 192 -0.27 -51.75 -2.46
CA HIS A 192 0.85 -52.35 -1.69
C HIS A 192 2.17 -52.54 -2.49
N ASN A 193 3.39 -52.42 -1.95
CA ASN A 193 3.90 -52.43 -0.57
C ASN A 193 5.37 -51.94 -0.52
N LEU A 194 5.83 -51.61 0.70
CA LEU A 194 7.21 -51.54 1.26
C LEU A 194 8.22 -50.49 0.71
N LEU A 195 8.71 -49.55 1.53
CA LEU A 195 9.81 -49.63 2.53
C LEU A 195 11.22 -49.78 1.91
N CYS A 196 12.08 -48.76 2.01
CA CYS A 196 13.19 -48.76 2.99
C CYS A 196 14.06 -47.49 2.93
N CYS A 197 14.55 -47.11 4.12
CA CYS A 197 15.88 -46.57 4.44
C CYS A 197 16.05 -45.05 4.22
N ALA A 198 15.93 -44.18 5.23
CA ALA A 198 16.82 -43.94 6.40
C ALA A 198 18.12 -43.21 6.06
N GLY A 199 18.36 -42.06 6.73
CA GLY A 199 19.65 -41.34 6.68
C GLY A 199 19.60 -39.92 7.25
N LEU A 200 19.62 -39.81 8.58
CA LEU A 200 19.83 -38.58 9.37
C LEU A 200 21.15 -37.85 9.01
N SER A 201 21.18 -36.51 9.12
CA SER A 201 21.92 -35.76 10.17
C SER A 201 22.21 -34.29 9.81
N ASP A 202 21.85 -33.41 10.75
CA ASP A 202 22.35 -32.04 11.03
C ASP A 202 23.27 -32.17 12.30
N PRO A 203 24.00 -31.17 12.89
CA PRO A 203 24.37 -29.80 12.50
C PRO A 203 25.86 -29.41 12.77
N ARG A 204 26.19 -28.14 12.44
CA ARG A 204 27.13 -27.18 13.09
C ARG A 204 28.35 -26.73 12.28
N GLY A 205 28.57 -25.40 12.26
CA GLY A 205 29.82 -24.76 11.84
C GLY A 205 29.74 -23.23 11.82
N SER A 206 29.93 -22.61 12.97
CA SER A 206 30.15 -21.18 13.22
C SER A 206 31.52 -20.69 12.72
N VAL A 207 31.58 -19.47 12.15
CA VAL A 207 32.57 -18.40 12.45
C VAL A 207 31.88 -17.06 12.21
#